data_AF-A0A2V6USD0-F1
#
_entry.id   AF-A0A2V6USD0-F1
#
_cell.length_a   1.000
_cell.length_b   1.000
_cell.length_c   1.000
_cell.angle_alpha   90.00
_cell.angle_beta   90.00
_cell.angle_gamma   90.00
#
_symmetry.space_group_name_H-M   'P 1'
#
loop_
_entity.id
_entity.type
_entity.pdbx_description
1 polymer ?
#
loop_
_entity_poly.entity_id
_entity_poly.type
_entity_poly.pdbx_seq_one_letter_code
_entity_poly.pdbx_strand_id
1 'polypeptide(L)'
;MTGYVAGRVLALGVLLFGLLCITFAISHVIPGDPARLAAGPDASEAMVQTLRAQYGLDRSLGTQFVVYTRGLLRGDFGLSLRSRNTVADDLARFFPNSFELVTLSLLLAVAVGVPLGMLSAVYRDTWIDHGSRVMSVSGVAVPAFWLPLGGRLNLTTELPP
;
A
#
# COMPACT_ATOMS: atom_id res chain seq x y z
N MET A 1 -8.02 1.01 31.28
CA MET A 1 -6.96 1.15 30.27
C MET A 1 -6.54 -0.19 29.67
N THR A 2 -6.25 -1.21 30.48
CA THR A 2 -5.89 -2.57 30.03
C THR A 2 -6.93 -3.23 29.11
N GLY A 3 -8.23 -3.15 29.43
CA GLY A 3 -9.29 -3.69 28.56
C GLY A 3 -9.39 -3.03 27.18
N TYR A 4 -9.11 -1.72 27.10
CA TYR A 4 -9.10 -0.98 25.83
C TYR A 4 -7.90 -1.36 24.96
N VAL A 5 -6.71 -1.46 25.58
CA VAL A 5 -5.49 -1.90 24.88
C VAL A 5 -5.66 -3.34 24.39
N ALA A 6 -6.19 -4.24 25.22
CA ALA A 6 -6.48 -5.62 24.81
C ALA A 6 -7.47 -5.69 23.64
N GLY A 7 -8.54 -4.89 23.66
CA GLY A 7 -9.49 -4.81 22.55
C GLY A 7 -8.83 -4.31 21.25
N ARG A 8 -7.92 -3.34 21.33
CA ARG A 8 -7.17 -2.82 20.17
C ARG A 8 -6.19 -3.84 19.61
N VAL A 9 -5.47 -4.56 20.46
CA VAL A 9 -4.53 -5.61 20.03
C VAL A 9 -5.29 -6.76 19.38
N LEU A 10 -6.43 -7.16 19.94
CA LEU A 10 -7.29 -8.18 19.35
C LEU A 10 -7.81 -7.75 17.98
N ALA A 11 -8.31 -6.51 17.86
CA ALA A 11 -8.78 -5.96 16.59
C ALA A 11 -7.67 -5.91 15.54
N LEU A 12 -6.44 -5.54 15.94
CA LEU A 12 -5.28 -5.56 15.05
C LEU A 12 -4.97 -6.99 14.59
N GLY A 13 -4.99 -7.98 15.49
CA GLY A 13 -4.78 -9.39 15.16
C GLY A 13 -5.82 -9.91 14.17
N VAL A 14 -7.11 -9.61 14.38
CA VAL A 14 -8.20 -9.98 13.47
C VAL A 14 -8.02 -9.32 12.10
N LEU A 15 -7.65 -8.03 12.07
CA LEU A 15 -7.41 -7.30 10.83
C LEU A 15 -6.23 -7.88 10.04
N LEU A 16 -5.11 -8.17 10.70
CA LEU A 16 -3.95 -8.78 10.06
C LEU A 16 -4.27 -10.19 9.56
N PHE A 17 -5.01 -10.99 10.33
CA PHE A 17 -5.45 -12.30 9.91
C PHE A 17 -6.38 -12.22 8.68
N GLY A 18 -7.36 -11.32 8.70
CA GLY A 18 -8.24 -11.06 7.55
C GLY A 18 -7.44 -10.63 6.32
N LEU A 19 -6.47 -9.74 6.49
CA LEU A 19 -5.57 -9.31 5.42
C LEU A 19 -4.78 -10.49 4.84
N LEU A 20 -4.19 -11.35 5.68
CA LEU A 20 -3.47 -12.56 5.24
C LEU A 20 -4.37 -13.51 4.44
N CYS A 21 -5.59 -13.74 4.91
CA CYS A 21 -6.54 -14.59 4.19
C CYS A 21 -6.92 -13.99 2.84
N ILE A 22 -7.19 -12.68 2.79
CA ILE A 22 -7.56 -11.99 1.55
C ILE A 22 -6.40 -11.96 0.57
N THR A 23 -5.19 -11.61 1.00
CA THR A 23 -4.01 -11.56 0.11
C THR A 23 -3.66 -12.95 -0.42
N PHE A 24 -3.74 -13.98 0.43
CA PHE A 24 -3.54 -15.37 0.02
C PHE A 24 -4.63 -15.84 -0.96
N ALA A 25 -5.90 -15.48 -0.74
CA ALA A 25 -6.97 -15.81 -1.66
C ALA A 25 -6.77 -15.10 -3.01
N ILE A 26 -6.47 -13.80 -3.01
CA ILE A 26 -6.20 -13.03 -4.22
C ILE A 26 -5.01 -13.64 -4.98
N SER A 27 -3.92 -14.03 -4.31
CA SER A 27 -2.77 -14.62 -5.00
C SER A 27 -3.07 -15.96 -5.68
N HIS A 28 -4.11 -16.68 -5.25
CA HIS A 28 -4.56 -17.94 -5.86
C HIS A 28 -5.72 -17.79 -6.83
N VAL A 29 -6.50 -16.70 -6.73
CA VAL A 29 -7.66 -16.40 -7.60
C VAL A 29 -7.25 -15.63 -8.85
N ILE A 30 -6.15 -14.88 -8.81
CA ILE A 30 -5.64 -14.17 -10.00
C ILE A 30 -5.35 -15.20 -11.11
N PRO A 31 -5.96 -15.04 -12.31
CA PRO A 31 -5.72 -15.94 -13.43
C PRO A 31 -4.28 -15.78 -13.93
N GLY A 32 -3.45 -16.75 -13.53
CA GLY A 32 -2.03 -16.82 -13.85
C GLY A 32 -1.37 -17.77 -12.87
N ASP A 33 -0.83 -18.89 -13.35
CA ASP A 33 -0.10 -19.82 -12.49
C ASP A 33 1.01 -19.06 -11.75
N PRO A 34 1.00 -18.97 -10.41
CA PRO A 34 2.00 -18.23 -9.66
C PRO A 34 3.43 -18.73 -9.96
N ALA A 35 3.59 -20.00 -10.31
CA ALA A 35 4.88 -20.52 -10.79
C ALA A 35 5.27 -19.94 -12.15
N ARG A 36 4.31 -19.68 -13.05
CA ARG A 36 4.54 -19.08 -14.36
C ARG A 36 4.76 -17.57 -14.27
N LEU A 37 4.06 -16.89 -13.36
CA LEU A 37 4.33 -15.48 -13.05
C LEU A 37 5.72 -15.29 -12.44
N ALA A 38 6.14 -16.21 -11.56
CA ALA A 38 7.49 -16.21 -10.99
C ALA A 38 8.57 -16.55 -12.02
N ALA A 39 8.29 -17.47 -12.95
CA ALA A 39 9.24 -17.88 -13.98
C ALA A 39 9.39 -16.82 -15.09
N GLY A 40 8.35 -16.01 -15.32
CA GLY A 40 8.31 -14.97 -16.35
C GLY A 40 7.62 -15.42 -17.63
N PRO A 41 7.25 -14.48 -18.52
CA PRO A 41 6.44 -14.76 -19.71
C PRO A 41 7.11 -15.72 -20.71
N ASP A 42 8.45 -15.76 -20.76
CA ASP A 42 9.24 -16.59 -21.70
C ASP A 42 9.76 -17.91 -21.10
N ALA A 43 9.33 -18.28 -19.88
CA ALA A 43 9.84 -19.47 -19.22
C ALA A 43 9.32 -20.78 -19.85
N SER A 44 10.22 -21.76 -20.01
CA SER A 44 9.87 -23.10 -20.45
C SER A 44 9.00 -23.83 -19.42
N GLU A 45 8.15 -24.76 -19.87
CA GLU A 45 7.28 -25.52 -18.96
C GLU A 45 8.06 -26.31 -17.90
N ALA A 46 9.25 -26.81 -18.24
CA ALA A 46 10.14 -27.46 -17.29
C ALA A 46 10.62 -26.52 -16.17
N MET A 47 10.90 -25.25 -16.51
CA MET A 47 11.26 -24.22 -15.54
C MET A 47 10.07 -23.92 -14.61
N VAL A 48 8.87 -23.80 -15.17
CA VAL A 48 7.64 -23.56 -14.39
C VAL A 48 7.37 -24.71 -13.41
N GLN A 49 7.51 -25.96 -13.84
CA GLN A 49 7.34 -27.11 -12.93
C GLN A 49 8.38 -27.15 -11.82
N THR A 50 9.63 -26.79 -12.13
CA THR A 50 10.72 -26.69 -11.14
C THR A 50 10.42 -25.62 -10.10
N LEU A 51 9.97 -24.43 -10.53
CA LEU A 51 9.53 -23.37 -9.62
C LEU A 51 8.30 -23.81 -8.81
N ARG A 52 7.34 -24.51 -9.42
CA ARG A 52 6.14 -24.99 -8.72
C ARG A 52 6.50 -25.88 -7.53
N ALA A 53 7.47 -26.79 -7.71
CA ALA A 53 7.99 -27.63 -6.64
C ALA A 53 8.82 -26.84 -5.61
N GLN A 54 9.65 -25.89 -6.04
CA GLN A 54 10.46 -25.07 -5.12
C GLN A 54 9.59 -24.17 -4.22
N TYR A 55 8.54 -23.57 -4.76
CA TYR A 55 7.61 -22.72 -3.99
C TYR A 55 6.55 -23.52 -3.23
N GLY A 56 6.56 -24.86 -3.31
CA GLY A 56 5.59 -25.71 -2.62
C GLY A 56 4.14 -25.54 -3.11
N LEU A 57 3.98 -25.03 -4.34
CA LEU A 57 2.70 -24.78 -5.01
C LEU A 57 1.99 -26.09 -5.43
N ASP A 58 2.68 -27.23 -5.28
CA ASP A 58 2.19 -28.60 -5.45
C ASP A 58 1.45 -29.15 -4.21
N ARG A 59 1.55 -28.47 -3.06
CA ARG A 59 0.94 -28.92 -1.79
C ARG A 59 -0.52 -28.48 -1.66
N SER A 60 -1.26 -29.10 -0.73
CA SER A 60 -2.63 -28.66 -0.40
C SER A 60 -2.65 -27.19 0.05
N LEU A 61 -3.71 -26.45 -0.30
CA LEU A 61 -3.86 -25.02 0.02
C LEU A 61 -3.68 -24.71 1.51
N GLY A 62 -4.16 -25.60 2.39
CA GLY A 62 -3.99 -25.45 3.83
C GLY A 62 -2.52 -25.52 4.27
N THR A 63 -1.73 -26.43 3.68
CA THR A 63 -0.30 -26.52 3.95
C THR A 63 0.44 -25.29 3.44
N GLN A 64 0.07 -24.78 2.25
CA GLN A 64 0.66 -23.57 1.69
C GLN A 64 0.41 -22.35 2.58
N PHE A 65 -0.82 -22.19 3.08
CA PHE A 65 -1.16 -21.12 4.01
C PHE A 65 -0.36 -21.20 5.32
N VAL A 66 -0.25 -22.39 5.92
CA VAL A 66 0.52 -22.59 7.15
C VAL A 66 2.01 -22.27 6.96
N VAL A 67 2.62 -22.71 5.85
CA VAL A 67 4.02 -22.40 5.53
C VAL A 67 4.20 -20.89 5.33
N TYR A 68 3.30 -20.26 4.57
CA TYR A 68 3.29 -18.82 4.34
C TYR A 68 3.19 -18.02 5.64
N THR A 69 2.20 -18.31 6.49
CA THR A 69 2.01 -17.61 7.77
C THR A 69 3.20 -17.83 8.71
N ARG A 70 3.76 -19.05 8.76
CA ARG A 70 4.94 -19.35 9.59
C ARG A 70 6.18 -18.59 9.13
N GLY A 71 6.39 -18.44 7.83
CA GLY A 71 7.45 -17.62 7.25
C GLY A 71 7.31 -16.16 7.66
N LEU A 72 6.12 -15.59 7.48
CA LEU A 72 5.83 -14.20 7.86
C LEU A 72 6.07 -13.93 9.35
N LEU A 73 5.65 -14.85 10.23
CA LEU A 73 5.88 -14.71 11.67
C LEU A 73 7.36 -14.75 12.06
N ARG A 74 8.24 -15.30 11.21
CA ARG A 74 9.69 -15.30 11.38
C ARG A 74 10.38 -14.10 10.70
N GLY A 75 9.61 -13.20 10.09
CA GLY A 75 10.12 -12.07 9.31
C GLY A 75 10.60 -12.47 7.91
N ASP A 76 10.29 -13.67 7.44
CA ASP A 76 10.54 -14.09 6.07
C ASP A 76 9.33 -13.74 5.21
N PHE A 77 9.45 -12.62 4.48
CA PHE A 77 8.43 -12.14 3.56
C PHE A 77 8.56 -12.74 2.15
N GLY A 78 9.57 -13.59 1.93
CA GLY A 78 9.85 -14.20 0.63
C GLY A 78 10.48 -13.26 -0.40
N LEU A 79 10.50 -13.72 -1.65
CA LEU A 79 11.05 -13.00 -2.79
C LEU A 79 9.96 -12.25 -3.55
N SER A 80 10.30 -11.05 -4.00
CA SER A 80 9.47 -10.27 -4.90
C SER A 80 9.57 -10.82 -6.32
N LEU A 81 8.45 -11.21 -6.91
CA LEU A 81 8.40 -11.69 -8.30
C LEU A 81 8.76 -10.59 -9.32
N ARG A 82 8.73 -9.32 -8.91
CA ARG A 82 9.00 -8.17 -9.78
C ARG A 82 10.45 -7.71 -9.73
N SER A 83 11.00 -7.49 -8.54
CA SER A 83 12.36 -6.99 -8.34
C SER A 83 13.40 -8.10 -8.19
N ARG A 84 12.96 -9.35 -7.95
CA ARG A 84 13.79 -10.51 -7.61
C ARG A 84 14.64 -10.35 -6.33
N ASN A 85 14.39 -9.31 -5.53
CA ASN A 85 14.97 -9.13 -4.20
C ASN A 85 14.06 -9.75 -3.13
N THR A 86 14.55 -9.85 -1.89
CA THR A 86 13.65 -10.13 -0.77
C THR A 86 12.68 -8.97 -0.56
N VAL A 87 11.43 -9.27 -0.20
CA VAL A 87 10.43 -8.24 0.07
C VAL A 87 10.86 -7.37 1.27
N ALA A 88 11.62 -7.93 2.22
CA ALA A 88 12.19 -7.20 3.34
C ALA A 88 13.15 -6.08 2.88
N ASP A 89 14.05 -6.38 1.93
CA ASP A 89 15.01 -5.41 1.41
C ASP A 89 14.31 -4.28 0.64
N ASP A 90 13.33 -4.64 -0.19
CA ASP A 90 12.53 -3.64 -0.91
C ASP A 90 11.78 -2.73 0.07
N LEU A 91 11.15 -3.30 1.11
CA LEU A 91 10.51 -2.52 2.17
C LEU A 91 11.51 -1.61 2.87
N ALA A 92 12.67 -2.11 3.28
CA ALA A 92 13.70 -1.31 3.94
C ALA A 92 14.20 -0.15 3.06
N ARG A 93 14.21 -0.34 1.73
CA ARG A 93 14.61 0.69 0.77
C ARG A 93 13.54 1.75 0.54
N PHE A 94 12.26 1.38 0.45
CA PHE A 94 11.17 2.33 0.12
C PHE A 94 10.49 2.93 1.35
N PHE A 95 10.56 2.26 2.49
CA PHE A 95 9.94 2.69 3.73
C PHE A 95 10.44 4.07 4.21
N PRO A 96 11.75 4.38 4.23
CA PRO A 96 12.24 5.68 4.68
C PRO A 96 11.64 6.84 3.87
N ASN A 97 11.61 6.71 2.54
CA ASN A 97 11.07 7.76 1.67
C ASN A 97 9.57 7.96 1.89
N SER A 98 8.81 6.87 2.03
CA SER A 98 7.38 6.94 2.29
C SER A 98 7.09 7.55 3.66
N PHE A 99 7.90 7.18 4.66
CA PHE A 99 7.79 7.68 6.02
C PHE A 99 8.09 9.19 6.09
N GLU A 100 9.14 9.64 5.41
CA GLU A 100 9.48 11.06 5.31
C GLU A 100 8.35 11.86 4.66
N LEU A 101 7.85 11.40 3.51
CA LEU A 101 6.75 12.07 2.79
C LEU A 101 5.47 12.12 3.63
N VAL A 102 5.06 11.02 4.26
CA VAL A 102 3.87 10.97 5.10
C VAL A 102 4.03 11.88 6.32
N THR A 103 5.20 11.87 6.95
CA THR A 103 5.47 12.69 8.13
C THR A 103 5.41 14.17 7.79
N LEU A 104 6.08 14.62 6.73
CA LEU A 104 6.03 16.01 6.28
C LEU A 104 4.62 16.42 5.87
N SER A 105 3.90 15.56 5.14
CA SER A 105 2.52 15.82 4.75
C SER A 105 1.60 15.97 5.95
N LEU A 106 1.77 15.12 6.97
CA LEU A 106 1.00 15.19 8.21
C LEU A 106 1.30 16.47 8.98
N LEU A 107 2.58 16.84 9.10
CA LEU A 107 2.98 18.08 9.78
C LEU A 107 2.37 19.30 9.10
N LEU A 108 2.43 19.38 7.77
CA LEU A 108 1.80 20.47 7.01
C LEU A 108 0.27 20.44 7.15
N ALA A 109 -0.35 19.27 7.08
CA ALA A 109 -1.79 19.11 7.24
C ALA A 109 -2.26 19.58 8.63
N VAL A 110 -1.50 19.28 9.68
CA VAL A 110 -1.79 19.75 11.04
C VAL A 110 -1.53 21.24 11.16
N ALA A 111 -0.38 21.72 10.70
CA ALA A 111 0.04 23.11 10.82
C ALA A 111 -0.89 24.09 10.08
N VAL A 112 -1.48 23.68 8.96
CA VAL A 112 -2.39 24.52 8.17
C VAL A 112 -3.85 24.16 8.43
N GLY A 113 -4.18 22.87 8.44
CA GLY A 113 -5.56 22.39 8.55
C GLY A 113 -6.18 22.66 9.92
N VAL A 114 -5.43 22.51 11.01
CA VAL A 114 -5.97 22.78 12.36
C VAL A 114 -6.27 24.28 12.55
N PRO A 115 -5.36 25.23 12.25
CA PRO A 115 -5.68 26.65 12.36
C PRO A 115 -6.82 27.10 11.44
N LEU A 116 -6.87 26.61 10.19
CA LEU A 116 -7.98 26.93 9.28
C LEU A 116 -9.32 26.39 9.81
N GLY A 117 -9.33 25.16 10.34
CA GLY A 117 -10.52 24.58 10.96
C GLY A 117 -10.97 25.36 12.21
N MET A 118 -10.02 25.81 13.03
CA MET A 118 -10.32 26.66 14.19
C MET A 118 -10.87 28.03 13.78
N LEU A 119 -10.26 28.70 12.78
CA LEU A 119 -10.73 29.99 12.27
C LEU A 119 -12.13 29.89 11.66
N SER A 120 -12.40 28.84 10.87
CA SER A 120 -13.74 28.54 10.33
C SER A 120 -14.77 28.36 11.44
N ALA A 121 -14.40 27.68 12.53
CA ALA A 121 -15.30 27.46 13.66
C ALA A 121 -15.61 28.75 14.44
N VAL A 122 -14.61 29.63 14.62
CA VAL A 122 -14.77 30.92 15.32
C VAL A 122 -15.56 31.92 14.47
N TYR A 123 -15.25 32.02 13.17
CA TYR A 123 -15.91 32.93 12.24
C TYR A 123 -16.99 32.22 11.42
N ARG A 124 -17.86 31.48 12.10
CA ARG A 124 -18.94 30.71 11.48
C ARG A 124 -19.84 31.59 10.61
N ASP A 125 -20.28 31.06 9.46
CA ASP A 125 -21.18 31.72 8.51
C ASP A 125 -20.60 33.01 7.88
N THR A 126 -19.30 33.25 8.02
CA THR A 126 -18.58 34.33 7.34
C THR A 126 -17.91 33.85 6.06
N TRP A 127 -17.34 34.78 5.30
CA TRP A 127 -16.54 34.48 4.11
C TRP A 127 -15.30 33.62 4.41
N ILE A 128 -14.77 33.68 5.63
CA ILE A 128 -13.63 32.86 6.07
C ILE A 128 -14.05 31.38 6.21
N ASP A 129 -15.21 31.13 6.83
CA ASP A 129 -15.79 29.78 6.92
C ASP A 129 -16.08 29.22 5.52
N HIS A 130 -16.78 29.99 4.68
CA HIS A 130 -17.11 29.57 3.31
C HIS A 130 -15.86 29.30 2.47
N GLY A 131 -14.86 30.19 2.53
CA GLY A 131 -13.59 30.02 1.81
C GLY A 131 -12.83 28.76 2.26
N SER A 132 -12.75 28.52 3.57
CA SER A 132 -12.09 27.33 4.11
C SER A 132 -12.78 26.02 3.69
N ARG A 133 -14.12 25.98 3.71
CA ARG A 133 -14.89 24.81 3.28
C ARG A 133 -14.70 24.51 1.80
N VAL A 134 -14.76 25.53 0.94
CA VAL A 134 -14.53 25.36 -0.50
C VAL A 134 -13.12 24.81 -0.73
N MET A 135 -12.11 25.34 -0.03
CA MET A 135 -10.74 24.83 -0.09
C MET A 135 -10.64 23.36 0.34
N SER A 136 -11.23 23.01 1.48
CA SER A 136 -11.21 21.63 2.00
C SER A 136 -11.91 20.64 1.06
N VAL A 137 -13.11 20.99 0.56
CA VAL A 137 -13.86 20.14 -0.36
C VAL A 137 -13.10 19.97 -1.68
N SER A 138 -12.53 21.05 -2.21
CA SER A 138 -11.75 20.99 -3.45
C SER A 138 -10.53 20.09 -3.30
N GLY A 139 -9.79 20.20 -2.18
CA GLY A 139 -8.63 19.36 -1.92
C GLY A 139 -8.95 17.86 -1.84
N VAL A 140 -10.11 17.49 -1.28
CA VAL A 140 -10.56 16.09 -1.21
C VAL A 140 -11.13 15.61 -2.55
N ALA A 141 -11.73 16.51 -3.33
CA ALA A 141 -12.37 16.18 -4.60
C ALA A 141 -11.39 15.95 -5.75
N VAL A 142 -10.17 16.51 -5.71
CA VAL A 142 -9.17 16.31 -6.75
C VAL A 142 -8.61 14.88 -6.65
N PRO A 143 -8.75 14.05 -7.71
CA PRO A 143 -8.18 12.70 -7.71
C PRO A 143 -6.65 12.75 -7.59
N ALA A 144 -6.06 11.84 -6.82
CA ALA A 144 -4.61 11.83 -6.54
C ALA A 144 -3.73 11.78 -7.81
N PHE A 145 -4.24 11.25 -8.93
CA PHE A 145 -3.52 11.15 -10.19
C PHE A 145 -3.54 12.45 -11.03
N TRP A 146 -4.42 13.41 -10.74
CA TRP A 146 -4.55 14.65 -11.52
C TRP A 146 -3.38 15.61 -11.31
N LEU A 147 -2.87 15.73 -10.08
CA LEU A 147 -1.78 16.67 -9.77
C LEU A 147 -0.49 16.39 -10.57
N PRO A 148 0.01 15.13 -10.66
CA PRO A 148 1.16 14.82 -11.51
C PRO A 148 0.90 14.98 -13.01
N LEU A 149 -0.32 14.71 -13.48
CA LEU A 149 -0.67 14.82 -14.91
C LEU A 149 -0.84 16.27 -15.36
N GLY A 150 -1.47 17.12 -14.54
CA GLY A 150 -1.60 18.55 -14.81
C GLY A 150 -0.24 19.27 -14.85
N GLY A 151 0.70 18.87 -13.99
CA GLY A 151 2.08 19.39 -14.01
C GLY A 151 2.87 18.96 -15.27
N ARG A 152 2.60 17.77 -15.82
CA ARG A 152 3.28 17.27 -17.03
C ARG A 152 2.87 18.02 -18.30
N LEU A 153 1.62 18.46 -18.40
CA LEU A 153 1.12 19.23 -19.56
C LEU A 153 1.84 20.58 -19.72
N ASN A 154 2.34 21.16 -18.62
CA ASN A 154 3.04 22.45 -18.63
C ASN A 154 4.55 22.31 -18.95
N LEU A 155 5.12 21.11 -18.88
CA LEU A 155 6.55 20.85 -19.11
C LEU A 155 6.84 20.30 -20.52
N THR A 156 5.83 19.74 -21.20
CA THR A 156 6.00 19.24 -22.58
C THR A 156 5.95 20.32 -23.65
N THR A 157 5.55 21.56 -23.31
CA THR A 157 5.53 22.71 -24.24
C THR A 157 6.87 23.43 -24.37
N GLU A 158 7.86 23.09 -23.54
CA GLU A 158 9.16 23.77 -23.48
C GLU A 158 10.30 22.98 -24.19
N LEU A 159 10.00 21.82 -24.81
CA LEU A 159 10.99 21.07 -25.59
C LEU A 159 10.85 21.42 -27.08
N PRO A 160 11.84 22.08 -27.71
CA PRO A 160 11.90 22.18 -29.17
C PRO A 160 12.09 20.78 -29.80
N PRO A 161 11.67 20.60 -31.07
CA PRO A 161 11.64 19.30 -31.76
C PRO A 161 13.01 18.64 -31.94
#